data_AF-A0A7J4ND12-F1
#
_entry.id   AF-A0A7J4ND12-F1
#
_cell.length_a   1.000
_cell.length_b   1.000
_cell.length_c   1.000
_cell.angle_alpha   90.00
_cell.angle_beta   90.00
_cell.angle_gamma   90.00
#
_symmetry.space_group_name_H-M   'P 1'
#
loop_
_entity.id
_entity.type
_entity.pdbx_description
1 polymer ?
#
loop_
_entity_poly.entity_id
_entity_poly.type
_entity_poly.pdbx_seq_one_letter_code
_entity_poly.pdbx_strand_id
1 'polypeptide(L)'
;MQPQRKLQALGLVLILALSSTAAPASAQANDPKQPSVDNPHMHFWGTEQLDQCWTHFDGNGSDGSSPTGYGEKEWTGNGDQIDVDFTCRIQSGETFKDNMYLNPNGSIVIDLEFQIEHTDCDDSRECQDLTLTLFKGTTPVAKDSFPQIGGSDADENLRWEIPVSDNMTIWNKSGEEPSLQVEFSKPGYTSGPILGCSFYLCGGWFRFYYSDSNFTVEANFPIVNMTEPGTGGGGGGGIGGAVDDALPGFGLAAGVAALAMAAVAAGSRPRKE
;
A
#
# COMPACT_ATOMS: atom_id res chain seq x y z
N MET A 1 -15.76 60.16 13.61
CA MET A 1 -15.05 59.18 12.76
C MET A 1 -13.68 58.98 13.41
N GLN A 2 -13.21 57.83 13.90
CA GLN A 2 -13.37 56.46 13.42
C GLN A 2 -13.23 55.46 14.59
N PRO A 3 -14.31 54.79 15.03
CA PRO A 3 -14.24 53.58 15.83
C PRO A 3 -14.17 52.29 14.96
N GLN A 4 -14.15 52.40 13.63
CA GLN A 4 -14.22 51.25 12.72
C GLN A 4 -12.87 50.58 12.38
N ARG A 5 -11.72 51.26 12.58
CA ARG A 5 -10.42 50.72 12.17
C ARG A 5 -9.79 49.74 13.18
N LYS A 6 -10.17 49.81 14.46
CA LYS A 6 -9.64 48.91 15.50
C LYS A 6 -10.36 47.56 15.59
N LEU A 7 -11.58 47.47 15.06
CA LEU A 7 -12.34 46.21 15.04
C LEU A 7 -11.87 45.25 13.93
N GLN A 8 -11.42 45.79 12.80
CA GLN A 8 -10.98 44.95 11.66
C GLN A 8 -9.62 44.28 11.89
N ALA A 9 -8.72 44.92 12.63
CA ALA A 9 -7.42 44.35 12.98
C ALA A 9 -7.52 43.23 14.04
N LEU A 10 -8.48 43.31 14.97
CA LEU A 10 -8.72 42.24 15.94
C LEU A 10 -9.33 40.99 15.29
N GLY A 11 -10.19 41.15 14.28
CA GLY A 11 -10.80 40.02 13.58
C GLY A 11 -9.79 39.16 12.82
N LEU A 12 -8.75 39.77 12.23
CA LEU A 12 -7.73 39.04 11.48
C LEU A 12 -6.78 38.24 12.39
N VAL A 13 -6.44 38.78 13.56
CA VAL A 13 -5.58 38.10 14.55
C VAL A 13 -6.32 36.93 15.20
N LEU A 14 -7.64 37.04 15.38
CA LEU A 14 -8.44 35.94 15.91
C LEU A 14 -8.56 34.76 14.92
N ILE A 15 -8.66 35.03 13.61
CA ILE A 15 -8.71 33.99 12.58
C ILE A 15 -7.36 33.25 12.46
N LEU A 16 -6.24 33.95 12.61
CA LEU A 16 -4.89 33.35 12.66
C LEU A 16 -4.60 32.61 13.97
N ALA A 17 -5.27 32.94 15.07
CA ALA A 17 -5.17 32.20 16.34
C ALA A 17 -6.09 30.97 16.40
N LEU A 18 -7.07 30.88 15.49
CA LEU A 18 -8.02 29.76 15.37
C LEU A 18 -7.64 28.74 14.29
N SER A 19 -6.49 28.91 13.62
CA SER A 19 -5.89 27.82 12.83
C SER A 19 -5.31 26.78 13.79
N SER A 20 -6.19 26.05 14.47
CA SER A 20 -5.88 24.76 15.03
C SER A 20 -5.23 23.94 13.92
N THR A 21 -3.96 23.63 14.10
CA THR A 21 -3.24 22.62 13.35
C THR A 21 -3.97 21.29 13.54
N ALA A 22 -5.01 21.03 12.74
CA ALA A 22 -5.33 19.67 12.39
C ALA A 22 -4.15 19.22 11.52
N ALA A 23 -3.19 18.55 12.15
CA ALA A 23 -2.21 17.78 11.41
C ALA A 23 -2.98 16.89 10.42
N PRO A 24 -2.51 16.70 9.17
CA PRO A 24 -3.11 15.73 8.27
C PRO A 24 -2.79 14.33 8.80
N ALA A 25 -3.48 13.89 9.85
CA ALA A 25 -3.38 12.55 10.40
C ALA A 25 -4.69 11.76 10.24
N SER A 26 -5.73 12.34 9.62
CA SER A 26 -7.10 11.81 9.67
C SER A 26 -7.72 11.43 8.34
N ALA A 27 -7.15 11.79 7.19
CA ALA A 27 -7.74 11.45 5.89
C ALA A 27 -7.55 9.97 5.52
N GLN A 28 -6.47 9.35 5.99
CA GLN A 28 -6.17 7.94 5.82
C GLN A 28 -6.91 7.09 6.87
N ALA A 29 -6.92 7.53 8.13
CA ALA A 29 -7.58 6.81 9.23
C ALA A 29 -9.11 6.72 9.09
N ASN A 30 -9.75 7.67 8.40
CA ASN A 30 -11.21 7.66 8.19
C ASN A 30 -11.64 6.99 6.88
N ASP A 31 -10.70 6.64 5.99
CA ASP A 31 -11.03 5.93 4.76
C ASP A 31 -10.69 4.45 4.93
N PRO A 32 -11.70 3.55 4.93
CA PRO A 32 -11.47 2.13 5.12
C PRO A 32 -10.58 1.52 4.03
N LYS A 33 -10.51 2.12 2.83
CA LYS A 33 -9.64 1.60 1.76
C LYS A 33 -8.17 1.92 1.94
N GLN A 34 -7.84 2.75 2.93
CA GLN A 34 -6.49 3.22 3.15
C GLN A 34 -5.79 2.53 4.34
N PRO A 35 -4.45 2.35 4.27
CA PRO A 35 -3.69 1.75 5.35
C PRO A 35 -3.71 2.62 6.61
N SER A 36 -3.75 2.02 7.80
CA SER A 36 -3.44 2.75 9.04
C SER A 36 -2.96 1.79 10.13
N VAL A 37 -2.53 2.33 11.27
CA VAL A 37 -2.18 1.47 12.42
C VAL A 37 -3.37 0.60 12.86
N ASP A 38 -4.59 1.13 12.75
CA ASP A 38 -5.81 0.42 13.09
C ASP A 38 -6.40 -0.36 11.90
N ASN A 39 -5.84 -0.18 10.70
CA ASN A 39 -6.23 -0.86 9.46
C ASN A 39 -5.00 -1.37 8.67
N PRO A 40 -4.28 -2.37 9.19
CA PRO A 40 -3.04 -2.87 8.57
C PRO A 40 -3.24 -3.98 7.52
N HIS A 41 -4.48 -4.45 7.34
CA HIS A 41 -4.81 -5.59 6.50
C HIS A 41 -5.16 -5.11 5.08
N MET A 42 -4.35 -5.52 4.11
CA MET A 42 -4.61 -5.33 2.69
C MET A 42 -5.30 -6.57 2.14
N HIS A 43 -6.45 -6.38 1.51
CA HIS A 43 -7.28 -7.42 0.93
C HIS A 43 -7.05 -7.53 -0.58
N PHE A 44 -7.30 -8.72 -1.14
CA PHE A 44 -7.14 -9.06 -2.54
C PHE A 44 -8.49 -9.35 -3.17
N TRP A 45 -8.70 -8.76 -4.34
CA TRP A 45 -9.94 -8.85 -5.10
C TRP A 45 -9.62 -9.04 -6.57
N GLY A 46 -10.55 -9.58 -7.33
CA GLY A 46 -10.32 -9.76 -8.75
C GLY A 46 -11.50 -10.37 -9.47
N THR A 47 -11.33 -10.63 -10.76
CA THR A 47 -12.36 -11.18 -11.64
C THR A 47 -12.31 -12.71 -11.69
N GLU A 48 -13.43 -13.33 -12.03
CA GLU A 48 -13.54 -14.78 -12.22
C GLU A 48 -12.52 -15.32 -13.24
N GLN A 49 -12.11 -14.51 -14.22
CA GLN A 49 -11.21 -14.91 -15.32
C GLN A 49 -9.72 -14.67 -15.02
N LEU A 50 -9.37 -14.19 -13.81
CA LEU A 50 -7.99 -13.80 -13.42
C LEU A 50 -7.33 -12.73 -14.30
N ASP A 51 -8.09 -12.01 -15.12
CA ASP A 51 -7.56 -10.94 -15.99
C ASP A 51 -7.33 -9.63 -15.23
N GLN A 52 -8.00 -9.46 -14.09
CA GLN A 52 -7.86 -8.29 -13.21
C GLN A 52 -7.69 -8.74 -11.76
N CYS A 53 -6.70 -8.17 -11.08
CA CYS A 53 -6.52 -8.30 -9.65
C CYS A 53 -6.19 -6.93 -9.05
N TRP A 54 -6.87 -6.56 -7.96
CA TRP A 54 -6.60 -5.33 -7.23
C TRP A 54 -6.59 -5.54 -5.73
N THR A 55 -6.05 -4.56 -5.02
CA THR A 55 -5.97 -4.56 -3.56
C THR A 55 -6.42 -3.23 -2.96
N HIS A 56 -6.88 -3.28 -1.71
CA HIS A 56 -7.08 -2.12 -0.83
C HIS A 56 -7.27 -2.60 0.61
N PHE A 57 -7.38 -1.68 1.56
CA PHE A 57 -7.45 -2.02 2.99
C PHE A 57 -8.87 -2.19 3.54
N ASP A 58 -9.91 -2.00 2.72
CA ASP A 58 -11.30 -2.23 3.14
C ASP A 58 -11.70 -3.70 2.97
N GLY A 59 -11.80 -4.45 4.07
CA GLY A 59 -12.24 -5.85 4.05
C GLY A 59 -13.68 -6.07 3.60
N ASN A 60 -14.50 -5.01 3.56
CA ASN A 60 -15.89 -5.05 3.08
C ASN A 60 -16.04 -4.53 1.63
N GLY A 61 -14.96 -4.05 1.03
CA GLY A 61 -14.98 -3.36 -0.27
C GLY A 61 -14.88 -4.28 -1.49
N SER A 62 -15.72 -5.32 -1.62
CA SER A 62 -15.63 -6.31 -2.70
C SER A 62 -16.21 -5.84 -4.06
N ASP A 63 -16.25 -4.53 -4.31
CA ASP A 63 -16.91 -3.95 -5.49
C ASP A 63 -16.24 -4.42 -6.79
N GLY A 64 -17.01 -5.11 -7.64
CA GLY A 64 -16.54 -5.65 -8.91
C GLY A 64 -15.75 -6.96 -8.79
N SER A 65 -15.53 -7.46 -7.57
CA SER A 65 -14.90 -8.76 -7.32
C SER A 65 -15.78 -9.91 -7.80
N SER A 66 -15.15 -11.06 -8.02
CA SER A 66 -15.77 -12.32 -8.37
C SER A 66 -16.83 -12.75 -7.35
N PRO A 67 -18.09 -13.01 -7.74
CA PRO A 67 -19.12 -13.48 -6.81
C PRO A 67 -18.86 -14.89 -6.28
N THR A 68 -17.98 -15.66 -6.92
CA THR A 68 -17.56 -17.00 -6.44
C THR A 68 -16.42 -16.93 -5.41
N GLY A 69 -15.81 -15.76 -5.25
CA GLY A 69 -14.69 -15.53 -4.34
C GLY A 69 -13.34 -16.04 -4.84
N TYR A 70 -13.23 -16.36 -6.13
CA TYR A 70 -11.97 -16.74 -6.76
C TYR A 70 -11.92 -16.33 -8.24
N GLY A 71 -10.71 -16.23 -8.75
CA GLY A 71 -10.42 -16.23 -10.17
C GLY A 71 -9.84 -17.58 -10.58
N GLU A 72 -10.19 -18.03 -11.78
CA GLU A 72 -9.73 -19.30 -12.31
C GLU A 72 -9.36 -19.21 -13.80
N LYS A 73 -8.33 -19.96 -14.16
CA LYS A 73 -8.00 -20.25 -15.55
C LYS A 73 -7.89 -21.75 -15.71
N GLU A 74 -8.60 -22.29 -16.70
CA GLU A 74 -8.61 -23.70 -17.04
C GLU A 74 -7.92 -23.92 -18.39
N TRP A 75 -7.07 -24.94 -18.45
CA TRP A 75 -6.44 -25.42 -19.67
C TRP A 75 -7.01 -26.79 -19.97
N THR A 76 -7.77 -26.90 -21.06
CA THR A 76 -8.44 -28.14 -21.45
C THR A 76 -7.64 -28.96 -22.47
N GLY A 77 -6.51 -28.43 -22.95
CA GLY A 77 -5.68 -29.11 -23.92
C GLY A 77 -4.75 -30.13 -23.28
N ASN A 78 -4.46 -31.18 -24.05
CA ASN A 78 -3.70 -32.34 -23.60
C ASN A 78 -2.23 -31.96 -23.40
N GLY A 79 -1.83 -31.79 -22.13
CA GLY A 79 -0.49 -31.32 -21.80
C GLY A 79 -0.24 -29.87 -22.11
N ASP A 80 -1.28 -29.03 -22.21
CA ASP A 80 -1.07 -27.60 -22.43
C ASP A 80 -0.26 -26.99 -21.27
N GLN A 81 0.61 -26.02 -21.59
CA GLN A 81 1.38 -25.31 -20.57
C GLN A 81 0.44 -24.34 -19.83
N ILE A 82 0.38 -24.46 -18.52
CA ILE A 82 -0.38 -23.59 -17.63
C ILE A 82 0.48 -22.37 -17.29
N ASP A 83 0.39 -21.33 -18.12
CA ASP A 83 1.13 -20.08 -17.92
C ASP A 83 0.27 -19.01 -17.23
N VAL A 84 0.73 -18.59 -16.06
CA VAL A 84 0.11 -17.57 -15.21
C VAL A 84 1.14 -16.51 -14.86
N ASP A 85 0.82 -15.27 -15.22
CA ASP A 85 1.51 -14.07 -14.78
C ASP A 85 0.46 -12.97 -14.63
N PHE A 86 0.16 -12.63 -13.39
CA PHE A 86 -0.68 -11.48 -13.08
C PHE A 86 -0.13 -10.72 -11.88
N THR A 87 -0.55 -9.47 -11.76
CA THR A 87 -0.14 -8.61 -10.65
C THR A 87 -1.36 -7.98 -10.01
N CYS A 88 -1.53 -8.20 -8.72
CA CYS A 88 -2.49 -7.47 -7.89
C CYS A 88 -1.89 -6.12 -7.49
N ARG A 89 -2.56 -5.04 -7.86
CA ARG A 89 -2.13 -3.65 -7.59
C ARG A 89 -3.18 -2.91 -6.77
N ILE A 90 -2.79 -1.88 -6.03
CA ILE A 90 -3.77 -1.00 -5.38
C ILE A 90 -4.82 -0.53 -6.40
N GLN A 91 -6.09 -0.61 -5.99
CA GLN A 91 -7.24 -0.28 -6.83
C GLN A 91 -7.09 1.12 -7.44
N SER A 92 -7.39 1.23 -8.74
CA SER A 92 -7.31 2.51 -9.44
C SER A 92 -8.21 3.56 -8.78
N GLY A 93 -7.63 4.73 -8.47
CA GLY A 93 -8.32 5.80 -7.74
C GLY A 93 -8.18 5.73 -6.21
N GLU A 94 -7.63 4.65 -5.68
CA GLU A 94 -7.45 4.41 -4.23
C GLU A 94 -5.97 4.49 -3.80
N THR A 95 -5.14 5.21 -4.57
CA THR A 95 -3.73 5.46 -4.23
C THR A 95 -3.59 6.03 -2.82
N PHE A 96 -2.44 5.78 -2.20
CA PHE A 96 -2.20 6.20 -0.82
C PHE A 96 -2.36 7.72 -0.65
N LYS A 97 -3.17 8.11 0.34
CA LYS A 97 -3.41 9.52 0.69
C LYS A 97 -2.24 10.12 1.48
N ASP A 98 -1.52 9.28 2.22
CA ASP A 98 -0.32 9.61 2.98
C ASP A 98 0.68 8.44 2.93
N ASN A 99 1.90 8.68 3.42
CA ASN A 99 2.93 7.65 3.46
C ASN A 99 2.58 6.57 4.49
N MET A 100 2.87 5.31 4.17
CA MET A 100 2.78 4.19 5.10
C MET A 100 4.16 3.88 5.68
N TYR A 101 4.26 3.82 7.01
CA TYR A 101 5.49 3.54 7.74
C TYR A 101 5.40 2.17 8.40
N LEU A 102 6.42 1.33 8.20
CA LEU A 102 6.48 -0.02 8.77
C LEU A 102 7.45 -0.09 9.95
N ASN A 103 7.14 -0.95 10.92
CA ASN A 103 8.05 -1.30 12.01
C ASN A 103 9.28 -2.02 11.42
N PRO A 104 10.51 -1.49 11.58
CA PRO A 104 11.71 -2.14 11.07
C PRO A 104 12.02 -3.48 11.74
N ASN A 105 11.45 -3.75 12.91
CA ASN A 105 11.57 -5.05 13.60
C ASN A 105 10.36 -5.96 13.35
N GLY A 106 9.43 -5.56 12.48
CA GLY A 106 8.24 -6.33 12.14
C GLY A 106 8.44 -7.24 10.93
N SER A 107 7.37 -7.92 10.54
CA SER A 107 7.31 -8.68 9.29
C SER A 107 6.00 -8.38 8.59
N ILE A 108 6.05 -8.26 7.26
CA ILE A 108 4.87 -8.28 6.41
C ILE A 108 4.46 -9.74 6.29
N VAL A 109 3.20 -10.05 6.58
CA VAL A 109 2.67 -11.40 6.48
C VAL A 109 1.67 -11.43 5.35
N ILE A 110 1.87 -12.29 4.37
CA ILE A 110 0.95 -12.48 3.25
C ILE A 110 0.37 -13.89 3.36
N ASP A 111 -0.92 -13.97 3.67
CA ASP A 111 -1.69 -15.22 3.71
C ASP A 111 -2.51 -15.28 2.41
N LEU A 112 -2.32 -16.33 1.62
CA LEU A 112 -3.00 -16.57 0.33
C LEU A 112 -3.53 -18.00 0.27
N GLU A 113 -4.50 -18.24 -0.60
CA GLU A 113 -5.04 -19.57 -0.85
C GLU A 113 -5.05 -19.84 -2.35
N PHE A 114 -4.60 -21.03 -2.73
CA PHE A 114 -4.54 -21.49 -4.11
C PHE A 114 -5.16 -22.87 -4.26
N GLN A 115 -5.63 -23.18 -5.47
CA GLN A 115 -5.89 -24.55 -5.89
C GLN A 115 -5.31 -24.70 -7.30
N ILE A 116 -4.27 -25.52 -7.44
CA ILE A 116 -3.50 -25.61 -8.68
C ILE A 116 -3.33 -27.07 -9.06
N GLU A 117 -3.97 -27.46 -10.16
CA GLU A 117 -3.84 -28.79 -10.72
C GLU A 117 -2.89 -28.76 -11.93
N HIS A 118 -1.78 -29.50 -11.83
CA HIS A 118 -0.76 -29.62 -12.87
C HIS A 118 -0.08 -31.00 -12.83
N THR A 119 0.71 -31.33 -13.85
CA THR A 119 1.59 -32.51 -13.88
C THR A 119 3.06 -32.11 -13.74
N ASP A 120 3.93 -33.11 -13.54
CA ASP A 120 5.37 -32.91 -13.51
C ASP A 120 5.92 -32.37 -14.83
N CYS A 121 6.93 -31.52 -14.70
CA CYS A 121 7.69 -30.99 -15.82
C CYS A 121 8.57 -32.07 -16.46
N ASP A 122 8.69 -32.01 -17.79
CA ASP A 122 9.65 -32.80 -18.54
C ASP A 122 10.91 -31.98 -18.89
N ASP A 123 11.98 -32.65 -19.33
CA ASP A 123 13.26 -31.99 -19.69
C ASP A 123 13.16 -31.09 -20.93
N SER A 124 12.01 -31.04 -21.61
CA SER A 124 11.82 -30.31 -22.88
C SER A 124 11.13 -28.96 -22.73
N ARG A 125 10.62 -28.64 -21.54
CA ARG A 125 9.82 -27.44 -21.28
C ARG A 125 10.44 -26.59 -20.18
N GLU A 126 10.29 -25.27 -20.32
CA GLU A 126 10.61 -24.34 -19.24
C GLU A 126 9.47 -24.37 -18.23
N CYS A 127 9.81 -24.63 -16.97
CA CYS A 127 8.85 -24.67 -15.88
C CYS A 127 9.24 -23.71 -14.77
N GLN A 128 8.23 -23.18 -14.12
CA GLN A 128 8.32 -22.27 -13.01
C GLN A 128 7.34 -22.71 -11.92
N ASP A 129 7.87 -23.01 -10.75
CA ASP A 129 7.09 -23.19 -9.53
C ASP A 129 6.39 -21.88 -9.14
N LEU A 130 5.34 -21.98 -8.31
CA LEU A 130 4.62 -20.81 -7.82
C LEU A 130 5.61 -19.82 -7.21
N THR A 131 5.71 -18.65 -7.81
CA THR A 131 6.69 -17.65 -7.45
C THR A 131 5.96 -16.35 -7.16
N LEU A 132 6.16 -15.83 -5.94
CA LEU A 132 5.58 -14.56 -5.52
C LEU A 132 6.65 -13.49 -5.49
N THR A 133 6.33 -12.31 -6.01
CA THR A 133 7.20 -11.14 -5.91
C THR A 133 6.40 -9.97 -5.32
N LEU A 134 6.82 -9.49 -4.15
CA LEU A 134 6.30 -8.24 -3.57
C LEU A 134 7.11 -7.08 -4.13
N PHE A 135 6.41 -6.13 -4.74
CA PHE A 135 6.97 -4.89 -5.25
C PHE A 135 6.60 -3.72 -4.37
N LYS A 136 7.54 -2.78 -4.30
CA LYS A 136 7.35 -1.40 -3.86
C LYS A 136 7.42 -0.48 -5.08
N GLY A 137 6.26 -0.05 -5.55
CA GLY A 137 6.14 0.61 -6.86
C GLY A 137 6.61 -0.31 -7.99
N THR A 138 7.78 -0.04 -8.56
CA THR A 138 8.41 -0.87 -9.60
C THR A 138 9.61 -1.68 -9.10
N THR A 139 9.99 -1.53 -7.83
CA THR A 139 11.17 -2.21 -7.27
C THR A 139 10.76 -3.50 -6.57
N PRO A 140 11.30 -4.68 -6.96
CA PRO A 140 11.06 -5.91 -6.22
C PRO A 140 11.77 -5.81 -4.87
N VAL A 141 11.01 -5.97 -3.78
CA VAL A 141 11.55 -5.89 -2.41
C VAL A 141 11.65 -7.26 -1.75
N ALA A 142 10.79 -8.21 -2.14
CA ALA A 142 10.89 -9.61 -1.74
C ALA A 142 10.44 -10.52 -2.88
N LYS A 143 11.08 -11.67 -3.02
CA LYS A 143 10.74 -12.71 -3.99
C LYS A 143 11.02 -14.07 -3.38
N ASP A 144 10.09 -15.00 -3.52
CA ASP A 144 10.29 -16.38 -3.08
C ASP A 144 9.52 -17.37 -3.97
N SER A 145 9.96 -18.63 -3.95
CA SER A 145 9.37 -19.71 -4.73
C SER A 145 8.85 -20.81 -3.81
N PHE A 146 7.65 -21.30 -4.12
CA PHE A 146 6.87 -22.22 -3.31
C PHE A 146 6.57 -23.50 -4.11
N PRO A 147 7.57 -24.36 -4.32
CA PRO A 147 7.42 -25.60 -5.09
C PRO A 147 6.45 -26.59 -4.45
N GLN A 148 6.14 -26.42 -3.16
CA GLN A 148 5.19 -27.25 -2.43
C GLN A 148 3.72 -26.93 -2.71
N ILE A 149 3.41 -25.81 -3.38
CA ILE A 149 2.03 -25.43 -3.72
C ILE A 149 1.70 -25.95 -5.12
N GLY A 150 0.58 -26.66 -5.23
CA GLY A 150 0.05 -27.25 -6.44
C GLY A 150 0.32 -28.74 -6.58
N GLY A 151 -0.34 -29.34 -7.57
CA GLY A 151 -0.23 -30.76 -7.92
C GLY A 151 -1.42 -31.59 -7.45
N SER A 152 -2.47 -30.95 -6.92
CA SER A 152 -3.72 -31.60 -6.53
C SER A 152 -4.93 -30.69 -6.74
N ASP A 153 -6.13 -31.25 -6.62
CA ASP A 153 -7.40 -30.53 -6.61
C ASP A 153 -7.78 -29.98 -5.23
N ALA A 154 -6.85 -30.03 -4.25
CA ALA A 154 -7.06 -29.51 -2.91
C ALA A 154 -6.77 -28.01 -2.81
N ASP A 155 -7.50 -27.34 -1.92
CA ASP A 155 -7.19 -25.97 -1.52
C ASP A 155 -5.95 -25.96 -0.61
N GLU A 156 -4.98 -25.10 -0.94
CA GLU A 156 -3.70 -25.00 -0.28
C GLU A 156 -3.43 -23.58 0.21
N ASN A 157 -3.24 -23.47 1.52
CA ASN A 157 -2.87 -22.23 2.18
C ASN A 157 -1.36 -21.95 2.06
N LEU A 158 -1.02 -20.73 1.67
CA LEU A 158 0.34 -20.22 1.64
C LEU A 158 0.47 -19.01 2.56
N ARG A 159 1.25 -19.17 3.63
CA ARG A 159 1.68 -18.08 4.52
C ARG A 159 3.12 -17.70 4.24
N TRP A 160 3.34 -16.49 3.76
CA TRP A 160 4.66 -15.94 3.48
C TRP A 160 5.00 -14.79 4.43
N GLU A 161 6.03 -14.98 5.25
CA GLU A 161 6.49 -13.97 6.22
C GLU A 161 7.77 -13.30 5.70
N ILE A 162 7.69 -11.98 5.49
CA ILE A 162 8.78 -11.16 4.95
C ILE A 162 9.26 -10.22 6.05
N PRO A 163 10.49 -10.38 6.58
CA PRO A 163 11.03 -9.44 7.54
C PRO A 163 11.19 -8.06 6.90
N VAL A 164 10.81 -7.00 7.62
CA VAL A 164 10.94 -5.63 7.13
C VAL A 164 12.43 -5.27 7.06
N SER A 165 12.90 -4.95 5.86
CA SER A 165 14.25 -4.43 5.61
C SER A 165 14.25 -2.90 5.42
N ASP A 166 15.44 -2.29 5.46
CA ASP A 166 15.59 -0.82 5.39
C ASP A 166 14.87 -0.17 4.19
N ASN A 167 14.84 -0.85 3.04
CA ASN A 167 14.17 -0.39 1.81
C ASN A 167 12.63 -0.51 1.82
N MET A 168 12.05 -1.18 2.83
CA MET A 168 10.61 -1.40 3.00
C MET A 168 10.01 -0.55 4.15
N THR A 169 10.81 0.21 4.88
CA THR A 169 10.34 0.94 6.08
C THR A 169 9.37 2.08 5.79
N ILE A 170 9.38 2.62 4.57
CA ILE A 170 8.52 3.70 4.12
C ILE A 170 7.95 3.34 2.76
N TRP A 171 6.65 3.52 2.56
CA TRP A 171 5.95 3.37 1.29
C TRP A 171 5.33 4.72 0.95
N ASN A 172 5.92 5.41 -0.02
CA ASN A 172 5.50 6.77 -0.39
C ASN A 172 4.13 6.80 -1.05
N LYS A 173 3.40 7.90 -0.82
CA LYS A 173 2.14 8.17 -1.52
C LYS A 173 2.33 8.23 -3.04
N SER A 174 1.42 7.59 -3.78
CA SER A 174 1.28 7.70 -5.23
C SER A 174 2.55 7.41 -6.04
N GLY A 175 3.13 6.23 -5.87
CA GLY A 175 4.29 5.80 -6.67
C GLY A 175 5.08 4.64 -6.10
N GLU A 176 4.96 4.38 -4.80
CA GLU A 176 5.61 3.26 -4.13
C GLU A 176 4.62 2.33 -3.45
N GLU A 177 3.35 2.29 -3.89
CA GLU A 177 2.35 1.36 -3.34
C GLU A 177 2.75 -0.11 -3.52
N PRO A 178 2.26 -1.01 -2.64
CA PRO A 178 2.45 -2.45 -2.77
C PRO A 178 1.73 -3.02 -3.98
N SER A 179 2.42 -3.91 -4.67
CA SER A 179 1.82 -4.82 -5.63
C SER A 179 2.43 -6.21 -5.50
N LEU A 180 1.59 -7.23 -5.61
CA LEU A 180 1.99 -8.64 -5.54
C LEU A 180 1.90 -9.23 -6.95
N GLN A 181 3.02 -9.70 -7.48
CA GLN A 181 3.05 -10.49 -8.71
C GLN A 181 3.02 -11.97 -8.36
N VAL A 182 2.24 -12.72 -9.14
CA VAL A 182 2.08 -14.16 -9.06
C VAL A 182 2.51 -14.75 -10.40
N GLU A 183 3.53 -15.60 -10.37
CA GLU A 183 4.06 -16.28 -11.55
C GLU A 183 3.97 -17.80 -11.34
N PHE A 184 3.50 -18.54 -12.35
CA PHE A 184 3.48 -20.00 -12.35
C PHE A 184 3.49 -20.53 -13.79
N SER A 185 4.29 -21.58 -14.05
CA SER A 185 4.32 -22.25 -15.35
C SER A 185 4.62 -23.74 -15.20
N LYS A 186 3.62 -24.60 -15.38
CA LYS A 186 3.79 -26.06 -15.41
C LYS A 186 2.86 -26.70 -16.45
N PRO A 187 3.18 -27.89 -16.99
CA PRO A 187 2.26 -28.58 -17.89
C PRO A 187 1.00 -29.07 -17.14
N GLY A 188 -0.13 -29.07 -17.82
CA GLY A 188 -1.33 -29.81 -17.39
C GLY A 188 -1.21 -31.31 -17.67
N TYR A 189 -2.13 -32.09 -17.13
CA TYR A 189 -2.18 -33.54 -17.34
C TYR A 189 -2.37 -33.93 -18.81
N THR A 190 -1.72 -35.02 -19.19
CA THR A 190 -1.80 -35.61 -20.53
C THR A 190 -2.59 -36.91 -20.56
N SER A 191 -3.13 -37.25 -21.72
CA SER A 191 -3.76 -38.55 -21.94
C SER A 191 -2.70 -39.65 -22.03
N GLY A 192 -2.68 -40.59 -21.08
CA GLY A 192 -1.82 -41.77 -21.16
C GLY A 192 -2.26 -42.78 -22.23
N PRO A 193 -1.37 -43.71 -22.66
CA PRO A 193 -1.62 -44.64 -23.77
C PRO A 193 -2.59 -45.80 -23.47
N ILE A 194 -2.93 -46.06 -22.20
CA ILE A 194 -3.74 -47.23 -21.79
C ILE A 194 -5.16 -46.84 -21.32
N LEU A 195 -5.33 -45.64 -20.77
CA LEU A 195 -6.60 -45.10 -20.25
C LEU A 195 -6.64 -43.60 -20.56
N GLY A 196 -6.67 -43.24 -21.84
CA GLY A 196 -6.61 -41.84 -22.27
C GLY A 196 -7.69 -40.96 -21.64
N CYS A 197 -7.53 -39.64 -21.75
CA CYS A 197 -8.48 -38.58 -21.42
C CYS A 197 -9.83 -38.65 -22.17
N SER A 198 -10.25 -39.83 -22.62
CA SER A 198 -11.56 -40.09 -23.20
C SER A 198 -12.67 -40.16 -22.14
N PHE A 199 -12.31 -40.33 -20.86
CA PHE A 199 -13.25 -40.38 -19.72
C PHE A 199 -13.00 -39.33 -18.63
N TYR A 200 -11.84 -38.65 -18.63
CA TYR A 200 -11.48 -37.59 -17.68
C TYR A 200 -11.11 -36.32 -18.45
N LEU A 201 -11.37 -35.15 -17.86
CA LEU A 201 -10.88 -33.86 -18.37
C LEU A 201 -9.35 -33.89 -18.40
N CYS A 202 -8.78 -33.44 -19.51
CA CYS A 202 -7.34 -33.36 -19.76
C CYS A 202 -6.88 -31.93 -19.49
N GLY A 203 -5.63 -31.75 -19.04
CA GLY A 203 -5.06 -30.45 -18.75
C GLY A 203 -5.02 -30.13 -17.26
N GLY A 204 -5.44 -28.94 -16.85
CA GLY A 204 -5.36 -28.52 -15.46
C GLY A 204 -5.88 -27.11 -15.27
N TRP A 205 -5.83 -26.61 -14.05
CA TRP A 205 -6.31 -25.27 -13.73
C TRP A 205 -5.44 -24.59 -12.70
N PHE A 206 -5.54 -23.26 -12.70
CA PHE A 206 -4.97 -22.40 -11.69
C PHE A 206 -6.10 -21.57 -11.11
N ARG A 207 -6.33 -21.71 -9.80
CA ARG A 207 -7.31 -20.93 -9.06
C ARG A 207 -6.60 -20.15 -7.96
N PHE A 208 -6.95 -18.87 -7.86
CA PHE A 208 -6.53 -17.98 -6.79
C PHE A 208 -7.77 -17.44 -6.09
N TYR A 209 -7.87 -17.66 -4.78
CA TYR A 209 -8.98 -17.17 -3.98
C TYR A 209 -8.77 -15.71 -3.59
N TYR A 210 -9.87 -14.98 -3.46
CA TYR A 210 -9.91 -13.57 -3.04
C TYR A 210 -10.42 -13.45 -1.59
N SER A 211 -10.39 -12.23 -1.05
CA SER A 211 -10.75 -11.96 0.36
C SER A 211 -12.24 -12.12 0.68
N ASP A 212 -13.12 -12.23 -0.31
CA ASP A 212 -14.56 -12.54 -0.18
C ASP A 212 -14.84 -14.06 -0.10
N SER A 213 -13.81 -14.90 -0.24
CA SER A 213 -13.93 -16.33 -0.02
C SER A 213 -14.07 -16.69 1.48
N ASN A 214 -14.21 -17.98 1.78
CA ASN A 214 -14.19 -18.47 3.16
C ASN A 214 -12.76 -18.62 3.73
N PHE A 215 -11.74 -18.22 2.96
CA PHE A 215 -10.33 -18.32 3.33
C PHE A 215 -9.77 -16.96 3.78
N THR A 216 -8.67 -17.00 4.52
CA THR A 216 -7.94 -15.77 4.90
C THR A 216 -6.95 -15.43 3.79
N VAL A 217 -7.39 -14.59 2.85
CA VAL A 217 -6.55 -14.04 1.78
C VAL A 217 -6.31 -12.56 2.06
N GLU A 218 -5.16 -12.22 2.63
CA GLU A 218 -4.81 -10.85 3.00
C GLU A 218 -3.31 -10.68 3.22
N ALA A 219 -2.83 -9.44 3.15
CA ALA A 219 -1.48 -9.06 3.51
C ALA A 219 -1.51 -8.10 4.70
N ASN A 220 -0.94 -8.51 5.82
CA ASN A 220 -0.83 -7.71 7.03
C ASN A 220 0.51 -6.98 7.06
N PHE A 221 0.45 -5.65 7.09
CA PHE A 221 1.60 -4.78 7.19
C PHE A 221 1.84 -4.35 8.64
N PRO A 222 3.07 -4.38 9.17
CA PRO A 222 3.35 -3.95 10.54
C PRO A 222 3.42 -2.41 10.62
N ILE A 223 2.28 -1.73 10.40
CA ILE A 223 2.19 -0.27 10.28
C ILE A 223 2.39 0.39 11.64
N VAL A 224 3.19 1.45 11.68
CA VAL A 224 3.46 2.26 12.87
C VAL A 224 3.12 3.72 12.66
N ASN A 225 2.73 4.40 13.74
CA ASN A 225 2.53 5.84 13.73
C ASN A 225 3.90 6.54 13.80
N MET A 226 4.43 7.00 12.67
CA MET A 226 5.52 7.96 12.67
C MET A 226 4.94 9.36 12.63
N THR A 227 4.95 10.06 13.76
CA THR A 227 5.02 11.52 13.71
C THR A 227 6.32 11.85 12.98
N GLU A 228 6.22 12.47 11.80
CA GLU A 228 7.31 13.10 11.04
C GLU A 228 8.44 13.52 11.99
N PRO A 229 9.73 13.16 11.73
CA PRO A 229 10.78 13.22 12.74
C PRO A 229 10.76 14.57 13.44
N GLY A 230 10.29 14.56 14.69
CA GLY A 230 10.53 15.66 15.58
C GLY A 230 12.04 15.84 15.62
N THR A 231 12.50 17.04 15.27
CA THR A 231 13.78 17.53 15.75
C THR A 231 13.87 17.14 17.23
N GLY A 232 14.82 16.26 17.58
CA GLY A 232 14.89 15.63 18.89
C GLY A 232 14.82 16.65 20.03
N GLY A 233 13.62 16.84 20.57
CA GLY A 233 13.35 17.37 21.89
C GLY A 233 12.95 16.16 22.74
N GLY A 234 13.70 15.80 23.77
CA GLY A 234 13.98 16.68 24.89
C GLY A 234 13.18 16.12 26.06
N GLY A 235 13.82 15.25 26.83
CA GLY A 235 13.21 14.64 28.00
C GLY A 235 14.26 14.03 28.91
N GLY A 236 14.69 14.78 29.93
CA GLY A 236 15.58 14.22 30.94
C GLY A 236 16.25 15.20 31.91
N GLY A 237 15.46 16.00 32.63
CA GLY A 237 15.72 16.33 34.04
C GLY A 237 16.86 17.29 34.42
N GLY A 238 16.59 18.12 35.44
CA GLY A 238 17.65 18.61 36.33
C GLY A 238 18.00 20.09 36.21
N ILE A 239 17.19 20.91 36.89
CA ILE A 239 17.63 22.18 37.49
C ILE A 239 18.89 21.94 38.34
N GLY A 240 20.02 22.56 37.97
CA GLY A 240 21.17 22.72 38.88
C GLY A 240 22.55 22.72 38.23
N GLY A 241 23.06 23.92 37.94
CA GLY A 241 24.46 24.30 38.19
C GLY A 241 25.56 23.67 37.34
N ALA A 242 26.09 24.44 36.40
CA ALA A 242 27.47 24.93 36.39
C ALA A 242 27.79 25.49 35.00
N VAL A 243 28.23 26.74 34.99
CA VAL A 243 28.96 27.33 33.87
C VAL A 243 30.32 26.65 33.75
N ASP A 244 30.73 26.28 32.54
CA ASP A 244 31.85 26.95 31.84
C ASP A 244 32.25 26.22 30.55
N ASP A 245 32.29 27.03 29.49
CA ASP A 245 33.25 27.05 28.38
C ASP A 245 33.47 25.81 27.49
N ALA A 246 32.91 25.90 26.27
CA ALA A 246 33.72 25.91 25.05
C ALA A 246 32.92 26.46 23.84
N LEU A 247 33.06 27.76 23.63
CA LEU A 247 33.04 28.56 22.39
C LEU A 247 31.99 28.38 21.25
N PRO A 248 31.70 29.51 20.54
CA PRO A 248 30.50 29.74 19.76
C PRO A 248 30.74 29.71 18.25
N GLY A 249 29.73 29.33 17.46
CA GLY A 249 29.82 29.43 16.01
C GLY A 249 28.49 29.24 15.28
N PHE A 250 27.87 30.37 14.93
CA PHE A 250 26.80 30.53 13.93
C PHE A 250 25.39 30.02 14.28
N GLY A 251 24.77 30.68 15.24
CA GLY A 251 23.32 30.62 15.48
C GLY A 251 22.67 32.01 15.43
N LEU A 252 22.79 32.74 14.31
CA LEU A 252 22.01 33.96 14.07
C LEU A 252 21.79 34.17 12.56
N ALA A 253 20.58 33.86 12.09
CA ALA A 253 20.01 34.48 10.90
C ALA A 253 18.51 34.66 11.13
N ALA A 254 18.17 35.62 12.00
CA ALA A 254 16.86 36.25 12.02
C ALA A 254 16.80 37.21 10.81
N GLY A 255 15.97 36.89 9.82
CA GLY A 255 15.74 37.70 8.62
C GLY A 255 14.27 38.04 8.47
N VAL A 256 13.82 39.06 9.20
CA VAL A 256 12.49 39.66 9.06
C VAL A 256 12.46 40.54 7.81
N ALA A 257 11.62 40.22 6.83
CA ALA A 257 11.33 41.11 5.70
C ALA A 257 9.82 41.12 5.41
N ALA A 258 9.10 42.01 6.09
CA ALA A 258 7.74 42.39 5.73
C ALA A 258 7.75 43.82 5.16
N LEU A 259 7.62 43.95 3.84
CA LEU A 259 7.39 45.23 3.16
C LEU A 259 5.91 45.58 3.26
N ALA A 260 5.59 46.62 4.04
CA ALA A 260 4.28 47.26 4.05
C ALA A 260 4.34 48.57 3.26
N MET A 261 3.65 48.64 2.12
CA MET A 261 3.40 49.88 1.39
C MET A 261 2.05 50.46 1.86
N ALA A 262 2.10 51.61 2.54
CA ALA A 262 0.94 52.43 2.83
C ALA A 262 1.03 53.73 2.03
N ALA A 263 0.22 53.86 0.97
CA ALA A 263 0.01 55.12 0.29
C ALA A 263 -1.15 55.87 0.95
N VAL A 264 -0.83 56.96 1.65
CA VAL A 264 -1.81 57.96 2.11
C VAL A 264 -1.77 59.14 1.14
N ALA A 265 -2.89 59.39 0.46
CA ALA A 265 -3.19 60.68 -0.13
C ALA A 265 -4.66 61.02 0.15
N ALA A 266 -4.90 61.80 1.22
CA ALA A 266 -6.03 62.73 1.27
C ALA A 266 -5.57 63.97 0.48
N GLY A 267 -6.32 64.63 -0.40
CA GLY A 267 -7.76 64.70 -0.64
C GLY A 267 -8.07 66.18 -0.86
N SER A 268 -8.61 66.55 -2.03
CA SER A 268 -9.32 67.83 -2.18
C SER A 268 -10.21 67.80 -3.43
N ARG A 269 -11.52 67.89 -3.19
CA ARG A 269 -12.57 68.13 -4.18
C ARG A 269 -12.38 69.52 -4.82
N PRO A 270 -12.75 69.72 -6.10
CA PRO A 270 -13.06 71.05 -6.61
C PRO A 270 -14.45 71.51 -6.14
N ARG A 271 -14.53 72.79 -5.78
CA ARG A 271 -15.73 73.56 -5.41
C ARG A 271 -16.49 73.96 -6.69
N LYS A 272 -17.83 73.96 -6.63
CA LYS A 272 -18.71 74.62 -7.61
C LYS A 272 -18.54 76.14 -7.53
N GLU A 273 -18.39 76.79 -8.69
CA GLU A 273 -19.31 77.82 -9.20
C GLU A 273 -19.57 77.51 -10.69
#